data_AF-A0A960BC44-F1
#
_entry.id   AF-A0A960BC44-F1
#
_cell.length_a   1.000
_cell.length_b   1.000
_cell.length_c   1.000
_cell.angle_alpha   90.00
_cell.angle_beta   90.00
_cell.angle_gamma   90.00
#
_symmetry.space_group_name_H-M   'P 1'
#
loop_
_entity.id
_entity.type
_entity.pdbx_description
1 polymer ?
#
loop_
_entity_poly.entity_id
_entity_poly.type
_entity_poly.pdbx_seq_one_letter_code
_entity_poly.pdbx_strand_id
1 'polypeptide(L)'
;MRKTLLVGLAAMFGVVAAAPATASASTKPTLADILLSDAKKDNANGFDKRWYDYDIVTQAVLAFPDLTAAAADPNASLTVFLPKDYAFFRLAKELGAPKGNEEATFNWLVANVGLDTIKNVLMYHIVPGAKINYATALGADGAMLGTLLDPAATIEVDV
;
A
#
# COMPACT_ATOMS: atom_id res chain seq x y z
N MET A 1 65.08 18.79 57.20
CA MET A 1 65.64 18.88 55.84
C MET A 1 64.77 18.07 54.89
N ARG A 2 64.16 18.74 53.89
CA ARG A 2 63.69 18.23 52.57
C ARG A 2 62.75 16.99 52.58
N LYS A 3 61.54 16.95 52.01
CA LYS A 3 60.85 17.72 50.96
C LYS A 3 59.41 17.15 50.84
N THR A 4 58.41 18.03 50.61
CA THR A 4 57.24 17.92 49.67
C THR A 4 56.23 16.77 49.81
N LEU A 5 54.92 16.86 49.52
CA LEU A 5 53.84 17.87 49.35
C LEU A 5 52.57 17.07 48.94
N LEU A 6 51.38 17.58 49.31
CA LEU A 6 50.08 17.54 48.59
C LEU A 6 49.26 16.24 48.39
N VAL A 7 48.13 16.20 49.09
CA VAL A 7 46.73 16.22 48.60
C VAL A 7 46.50 15.92 47.10
N GLY A 8 45.60 14.97 46.79
CA GLY A 8 45.04 14.81 45.45
C GLY A 8 43.71 14.06 45.45
N LEU A 9 42.62 14.82 45.38
CA LEU A 9 41.24 14.39 45.15
C LEU A 9 41.15 13.72 43.76
N ALA A 10 40.89 12.41 43.70
CA ALA A 10 40.66 11.70 42.44
C ALA A 10 39.15 11.65 42.15
N ALA A 11 38.72 12.44 41.16
CA ALA A 11 37.38 12.45 40.59
C ALA A 11 37.08 11.09 39.92
N MET A 12 35.94 10.49 40.27
CA MET A 12 35.40 9.35 39.52
C MET A 12 34.80 9.84 38.20
N PHE A 13 35.40 9.45 37.08
CA PHE A 13 34.80 9.56 35.75
C PHE A 13 33.79 8.44 35.57
N GLY A 14 32.49 8.77 35.59
CA GLY A 14 31.42 7.87 35.17
C GLY A 14 31.35 7.80 33.64
N VAL A 15 31.55 6.61 33.07
CA VAL A 15 31.36 6.35 31.64
C VAL A 15 29.85 6.38 31.36
N VAL A 16 29.36 7.40 30.65
CA VAL A 16 28.01 7.41 30.09
C VAL A 16 28.02 6.49 28.87
N ALA A 17 27.40 5.31 28.99
CA ALA A 17 27.09 4.47 27.85
C ALA A 17 26.01 5.17 27.02
N ALA A 18 26.38 5.67 25.83
CA ALA A 18 25.41 6.15 24.86
C ALA A 18 24.57 4.95 24.38
N ALA A 19 23.30 4.90 24.80
CA ALA A 19 22.34 3.96 24.24
C ALA A 19 22.20 4.24 22.73
N PRO A 20 22.10 3.22 21.86
CA PRO A 20 21.83 3.44 20.46
C PRO A 20 20.46 4.13 20.36
N ALA A 21 20.44 5.35 19.82
CA ALA A 21 19.21 6.00 19.44
C ALA A 21 18.60 5.17 18.31
N THR A 22 17.60 4.35 18.62
CA THR A 22 16.72 3.79 17.61
C THR A 22 16.04 4.97 16.93
N ALA A 23 16.49 5.30 15.72
CA ALA A 23 15.78 6.24 14.88
C ALA A 23 14.35 5.70 14.71
N SER A 24 13.37 6.37 15.31
CA SER A 24 11.97 6.15 14.97
C SER A 24 11.84 6.50 13.49
N ALA A 25 11.87 5.47 12.64
CA ALA A 25 11.41 5.60 11.27
C ALA A 25 10.03 6.27 11.35
N SER A 26 9.88 7.39 10.66
CA SER A 26 8.55 7.96 10.45
C SER A 26 7.80 6.93 9.60
N THR A 27 7.09 6.00 10.25
CA THR A 27 6.40 4.91 9.56
C THR A 27 5.23 5.51 8.81
N LYS A 28 5.48 5.93 7.56
CA LYS A 28 4.38 6.19 6.63
C LYS A 28 3.51 4.93 6.58
N PRO A 29 2.18 5.08 6.51
CA PRO A 29 1.31 3.91 6.40
C PRO A 29 1.70 3.09 5.17
N THR A 30 1.69 1.77 5.34
CA THR A 30 1.84 0.80 4.26
C THR A 30 0.59 0.81 3.37
N LEU A 31 0.64 0.13 2.22
CA LEU A 31 -0.55 -0.03 1.40
C LEU A 31 -1.64 -0.83 2.14
N ALA A 32 -1.25 -1.83 2.92
CA ALA A 32 -2.16 -2.59 3.78
C ALA A 32 -2.83 -1.68 4.82
N ASP A 33 -2.09 -0.76 5.46
CA ASP A 33 -2.67 0.20 6.41
C ASP A 33 -3.68 1.14 5.75
N ILE A 34 -3.45 1.51 4.49
CA ILE A 34 -4.37 2.35 3.70
C ILE A 34 -5.64 1.58 3.34
N LEU A 35 -5.50 0.37 2.81
CA LEU A 35 -6.62 -0.50 2.41
C LEU A 35 -7.50 -0.91 3.59
N LEU A 36 -6.93 -1.05 4.78
CA LEU A 36 -7.66 -1.43 6.00
C LEU A 36 -8.05 -0.23 6.87
N SER A 37 -7.91 1.00 6.36
CA SER A 37 -8.04 2.22 7.17
C SER A 37 -9.47 2.46 7.68
N ASP A 38 -10.48 1.95 6.98
CA ASP A 38 -11.89 2.04 7.31
C ASP A 38 -12.52 0.72 7.75
N ALA A 39 -11.77 -0.38 7.80
CA ALA A 39 -12.21 -1.75 8.12
C ALA A 39 -13.09 -1.92 9.39
N LYS A 40 -13.08 -0.92 10.28
CA LYS A 40 -13.94 -0.87 11.48
C LYS A 40 -15.38 -0.46 11.18
N LYS A 41 -15.64 0.11 9.99
CA LYS A 41 -16.94 0.59 9.54
C LYS A 41 -17.63 -0.43 8.64
N ASP A 42 -16.88 -1.39 8.13
CA ASP A 42 -17.34 -2.49 7.29
C ASP A 42 -18.14 -3.50 8.10
N ASN A 43 -18.86 -4.36 7.39
CA ASN A 43 -19.47 -5.53 7.99
C ASN A 43 -18.43 -6.62 8.29
N ALA A 44 -18.83 -7.69 8.98
CA ALA A 44 -17.93 -8.77 9.39
C ALA A 44 -17.25 -9.51 8.20
N ASN A 45 -17.81 -9.40 6.99
CA ASN A 45 -17.22 -9.93 5.76
C ASN A 45 -16.30 -8.93 5.04
N GLY A 46 -16.04 -7.75 5.64
CA GLY A 46 -15.16 -6.72 5.08
C GLY A 46 -15.69 -6.04 3.82
N PHE A 47 -17.02 -5.94 3.72
CA PHE A 47 -17.74 -5.17 2.71
C PHE A 47 -18.76 -4.27 3.39
N ASP A 48 -19.23 -3.21 2.73
CA ASP A 48 -20.40 -2.46 3.12
C ASP A 48 -21.35 -2.07 1.96
N LYS A 49 -21.82 -0.82 1.91
CA LYS A 49 -22.70 -0.25 0.87
C LYS A 49 -22.14 1.04 0.28
N ARG A 50 -20.92 1.45 0.66
CA ARG A 50 -20.25 2.67 0.24
C ARG A 50 -19.39 2.38 -0.97
N TRP A 51 -19.97 2.58 -2.14
CA TRP A 51 -19.28 2.46 -3.43
C TRP A 51 -18.02 3.34 -3.66
N TYR A 52 -17.61 4.19 -2.73
CA TYR A 52 -16.52 5.15 -2.92
C TYR A 52 -15.29 4.90 -2.04
N ASP A 53 -15.22 3.75 -1.38
CA ASP A 53 -14.02 3.20 -0.74
C ASP A 53 -13.42 2.05 -1.60
N TYR A 54 -12.71 1.13 -0.96
CA TYR A 54 -11.82 0.16 -1.59
C TYR A 54 -12.04 -1.28 -1.08
N ASP A 55 -13.20 -1.61 -0.53
CA ASP A 55 -13.46 -2.94 0.06
C ASP A 55 -13.27 -4.06 -0.95
N ILE A 56 -13.73 -3.88 -2.19
CA ILE A 56 -13.55 -4.88 -3.27
C ILE A 56 -12.06 -5.13 -3.55
N VAL A 57 -11.24 -4.07 -3.58
CA VAL A 57 -9.79 -4.19 -3.73
C VAL A 57 -9.17 -4.89 -2.52
N THR A 58 -9.57 -4.50 -1.31
CA THR A 58 -9.08 -5.07 -0.06
C THR A 58 -9.32 -6.59 -0.03
N GLN A 59 -10.53 -7.04 -0.35
CA GLN A 59 -10.86 -8.46 -0.41
C GLN A 59 -10.09 -9.19 -1.51
N ALA A 60 -9.90 -8.57 -2.68
CA ALA A 60 -9.09 -9.14 -3.74
C ALA A 60 -7.61 -9.29 -3.31
N VAL A 61 -7.02 -8.30 -2.63
CA VAL A 61 -5.64 -8.38 -2.11
C VAL A 61 -5.52 -9.47 -1.05
N LEU A 62 -6.47 -9.54 -0.11
CA LEU A 62 -6.49 -10.54 0.97
C LEU A 62 -6.60 -11.98 0.45
N ALA A 63 -7.17 -12.18 -0.73
CA ALA A 63 -7.26 -13.50 -1.36
C ALA A 63 -5.90 -14.06 -1.83
N PHE A 64 -4.85 -13.24 -1.90
CA PHE A 64 -3.54 -13.62 -2.44
C PHE A 64 -2.38 -13.33 -1.46
N PRO A 65 -1.68 -14.37 -0.96
CA PRO A 65 -0.58 -14.20 0.00
C PRO A 65 0.58 -13.34 -0.51
N ASP A 66 0.86 -13.37 -1.81
CA ASP A 66 1.93 -12.55 -2.42
C ASP A 66 1.55 -11.07 -2.48
N LEU A 67 0.29 -10.75 -2.76
CA LEU A 67 -0.20 -9.37 -2.75
C LEU A 67 -0.28 -8.81 -1.33
N THR A 68 -0.72 -9.60 -0.35
CA THR A 68 -0.72 -9.18 1.06
C THR A 68 0.70 -8.90 1.57
N ALA A 69 1.67 -9.75 1.23
CA ALA A 69 3.07 -9.51 1.56
C ALA A 69 3.62 -8.22 0.91
N ALA A 70 3.33 -7.99 -0.38
CA ALA A 70 3.73 -6.77 -1.06
C ALA A 70 3.07 -5.51 -0.48
N ALA A 71 1.79 -5.59 -0.11
CA ALA A 71 1.06 -4.47 0.46
C ALA A 71 1.52 -4.11 1.89
N ALA A 72 2.01 -5.09 2.64
CA ALA A 72 2.51 -4.93 4.00
C ALA A 72 4.00 -4.51 4.07
N ASP A 73 4.75 -4.55 2.97
CA ASP A 73 6.17 -4.18 2.97
C ASP A 73 6.37 -2.65 3.03
N PRO A 74 6.91 -2.10 4.15
CA PRO A 74 7.14 -0.67 4.29
C PRO A 74 8.26 -0.14 3.38
N ASN A 75 9.11 -1.02 2.84
CA ASN A 75 10.21 -0.66 1.94
C ASN A 75 9.80 -0.73 0.46
N ALA A 76 8.59 -1.20 0.16
CA ALA A 76 8.08 -1.28 -1.20
C ALA A 76 7.98 0.13 -1.82
N SER A 77 8.62 0.29 -2.97
CA SER A 77 8.51 1.49 -3.79
C SER A 77 7.54 1.21 -4.93
N LEU A 78 6.25 1.48 -4.65
CA LEU A 78 5.13 1.24 -5.55
C LEU A 78 4.31 2.52 -5.69
N THR A 79 3.85 2.79 -6.92
CA THR A 79 2.76 3.72 -7.19
C THR A 79 1.53 2.90 -7.59
N VAL A 80 0.44 3.00 -6.82
CA VAL A 80 -0.74 2.17 -7.03
C VAL A 80 -1.95 3.04 -7.38
N PHE A 81 -2.55 2.78 -8.53
CA PHE A 81 -3.76 3.45 -9.02
C PHE A 81 -4.99 2.64 -8.64
N LEU A 82 -5.44 2.73 -7.39
CA LEU A 82 -6.55 1.91 -6.92
C LEU A 82 -7.91 2.37 -7.49
N PRO A 83 -8.64 1.49 -8.20
CA PRO A 83 -10.05 1.75 -8.52
C PRO A 83 -10.91 1.68 -7.26
N LYS A 84 -11.90 2.56 -7.16
CA LYS A 84 -12.94 2.50 -6.12
C LYS A 84 -13.95 1.39 -6.42
N ASP A 85 -14.71 0.98 -5.42
CA ASP A 85 -15.74 -0.06 -5.54
C ASP A 85 -16.79 0.22 -6.63
N TYR A 86 -17.13 1.48 -6.85
CA TYR A 86 -18.04 1.90 -7.93
C TYR A 86 -17.51 1.54 -9.33
N ALA A 87 -16.19 1.53 -9.53
CA ALA A 87 -15.61 1.15 -10.81
C ALA A 87 -15.85 -0.34 -11.11
N PHE A 88 -15.69 -1.21 -10.09
CA PHE A 88 -16.00 -2.63 -10.20
C PHE A 88 -17.50 -2.87 -10.41
N PHE A 89 -18.35 -2.12 -9.71
CA PHE A 89 -19.79 -2.18 -9.96
C PHE A 89 -20.13 -1.84 -11.41
N ARG A 90 -19.56 -0.76 -11.96
CA ARG A 90 -19.76 -0.39 -13.37
C ARG A 90 -19.28 -1.47 -14.34
N LEU A 91 -18.10 -2.03 -14.10
CA LEU A 91 -17.57 -3.14 -14.90
C LEU A 91 -18.51 -4.35 -14.85
N ALA A 92 -18.92 -4.77 -13.65
CA ALA A 92 -19.84 -5.89 -13.49
C ALA A 92 -21.18 -5.62 -14.21
N LYS A 93 -21.72 -4.40 -14.10
CA LYS A 93 -22.94 -3.98 -14.80
C LYS A 93 -22.81 -4.07 -16.32
N GLU A 94 -21.67 -3.65 -16.87
CA GLU A 94 -21.38 -3.73 -18.31
C GLU A 94 -21.29 -5.18 -18.79
N LEU A 95 -20.74 -6.06 -17.95
CA LEU A 95 -20.67 -7.50 -18.19
C LEU A 95 -21.99 -8.25 -17.91
N GLY A 96 -23.07 -7.55 -17.52
CA GLY A 96 -24.41 -8.12 -17.34
C GLY A 96 -24.78 -8.51 -15.91
N ALA A 97 -24.01 -8.08 -14.90
CA ALA A 97 -24.32 -8.38 -13.51
C ALA A 97 -25.68 -7.79 -13.07
N PRO A 98 -26.42 -8.49 -12.20
CA PRO A 98 -27.60 -7.94 -11.55
C PRO A 98 -27.23 -6.77 -10.62
N LYS A 99 -28.24 -6.02 -10.16
CA LYS A 99 -28.01 -5.02 -9.10
C LYS A 99 -27.68 -5.75 -7.80
N GLY A 100 -26.70 -5.25 -7.06
CA GLY A 100 -26.26 -5.80 -5.78
C GLY A 100 -25.48 -4.77 -4.97
N ASN A 101 -24.98 -5.19 -3.80
CA ASN A 101 -23.98 -4.48 -3.01
C ASN A 101 -22.56 -4.88 -3.47
N GLU A 102 -21.53 -4.41 -2.76
CA GLU A 102 -20.13 -4.74 -3.05
C GLU A 102 -19.86 -6.23 -3.02
N GLU A 103 -20.32 -6.92 -1.98
CA GLU A 103 -20.19 -8.37 -1.85
C GLU A 103 -20.80 -9.12 -3.04
N ALA A 104 -22.02 -8.78 -3.44
CA ALA A 104 -22.67 -9.39 -4.61
C ALA A 104 -21.91 -9.08 -5.91
N THR A 105 -21.35 -7.87 -6.02
CA THR A 105 -20.53 -7.45 -7.17
C THR A 105 -19.24 -8.25 -7.23
N PHE A 106 -18.52 -8.36 -6.11
CA PHE A 106 -17.29 -9.12 -5.99
C PHE A 106 -17.53 -10.60 -6.29
N ASN A 107 -18.51 -11.22 -5.64
CA ASN A 107 -18.84 -12.63 -5.86
C ASN A 107 -19.26 -12.90 -7.32
N TRP A 108 -20.01 -12.00 -7.93
CA TRP A 108 -20.38 -12.12 -9.34
C TRP A 108 -19.16 -12.03 -10.25
N LEU A 109 -18.25 -11.07 -10.01
CA LEU A 109 -17.00 -10.95 -10.77
C LEU A 109 -16.15 -12.21 -10.60
N VAL A 110 -15.93 -12.68 -9.37
CA VAL A 110 -15.19 -13.93 -9.12
C VAL A 110 -15.79 -15.10 -9.88
N ALA A 111 -17.12 -15.23 -9.90
CA ALA A 111 -17.81 -16.33 -10.58
C ALA A 111 -17.76 -16.24 -12.12
N ASN A 112 -17.77 -15.03 -12.70
CA ASN A 112 -17.92 -14.84 -14.15
C ASN A 112 -16.62 -14.49 -14.88
N VAL A 113 -15.69 -13.79 -14.21
CA VAL A 113 -14.38 -13.42 -14.79
C VAL A 113 -13.22 -14.21 -14.17
N GLY A 114 -13.40 -14.78 -12.97
CA GLY A 114 -12.37 -15.52 -12.26
C GLY A 114 -11.47 -14.63 -11.39
N LEU A 115 -11.02 -15.20 -10.28
CA LEU A 115 -10.18 -14.51 -9.30
C LEU A 115 -8.78 -14.15 -9.86
N ASP A 116 -8.23 -14.98 -10.75
CA ASP A 116 -6.95 -14.72 -11.42
C ASP A 116 -7.03 -13.51 -12.37
N THR A 117 -8.15 -13.35 -13.08
CA THR A 117 -8.39 -12.17 -13.92
C THR A 117 -8.45 -10.91 -13.07
N ILE A 118 -9.14 -10.99 -11.92
CA ILE A 118 -9.18 -9.88 -10.96
C ILE A 118 -7.77 -9.52 -10.53
N LYS A 119 -6.95 -10.52 -10.10
CA LYS A 119 -5.54 -10.32 -9.74
C LYS A 119 -4.75 -9.60 -10.84
N ASN A 120 -4.90 -10.03 -12.09
CA ASN A 120 -4.21 -9.40 -13.22
C ASN A 120 -4.62 -7.93 -13.39
N VAL A 121 -5.90 -7.60 -13.19
CA VAL A 121 -6.36 -6.21 -13.19
C VAL A 121 -5.72 -5.43 -12.04
N LEU A 122 -5.64 -5.96 -10.82
CA LEU A 122 -4.93 -5.27 -9.73
C LEU A 122 -3.46 -5.03 -10.08
N MET A 123 -2.77 -6.03 -10.63
CA MET A 123 -1.35 -5.94 -11.00
C MET A 123 -1.10 -4.92 -12.11
N TYR A 124 -2.05 -4.75 -13.04
CA TYR A 124 -2.01 -3.70 -14.05
C TYR A 124 -2.01 -2.29 -13.44
N HIS A 125 -2.69 -2.10 -12.30
CA HIS A 125 -2.79 -0.81 -11.62
C HIS A 125 -1.58 -0.49 -10.72
N ILE A 126 -0.57 -1.37 -10.66
CA ILE A 126 0.62 -1.17 -9.83
C ILE A 126 1.81 -0.88 -10.73
N VAL A 127 2.37 0.33 -10.58
CA VAL A 127 3.61 0.76 -11.22
C VAL A 127 4.77 0.59 -10.23
N PRO A 128 5.72 -0.32 -10.49
CA PRO A 128 6.91 -0.46 -9.66
C PRO A 128 7.88 0.71 -9.83
N GLY A 129 8.62 1.03 -8.77
CA GLY A 129 9.71 2.00 -8.81
C GLY A 129 9.39 3.30 -8.08
N ALA A 130 9.90 4.42 -8.61
CA ALA A 130 9.83 5.69 -7.91
C ALA A 130 8.38 6.15 -7.71
N LYS A 131 8.10 6.72 -6.54
CA LYS A 131 6.80 7.32 -6.23
C LYS A 131 6.54 8.47 -7.19
N ILE A 132 5.48 8.37 -7.98
CA ILE A 132 5.06 9.44 -8.88
C ILE A 132 4.22 10.41 -8.07
N ASN A 133 4.76 11.60 -7.81
CA ASN A 133 3.99 12.68 -7.19
C ASN A 133 3.24 13.50 -8.25
N TYR A 134 2.31 14.35 -7.80
CA TYR A 134 1.49 15.17 -8.69
C TYR A 134 2.30 15.99 -9.71
N ALA A 135 3.38 16.66 -9.27
CA ALA A 135 4.20 17.49 -10.16
C ALA A 135 4.93 16.66 -11.21
N THR A 136 5.41 15.46 -10.83
CA THR A 136 6.00 14.49 -11.76
C THR A 136 4.97 13.97 -12.75
N ALA A 137 3.76 13.60 -12.28
CA ALA A 137 2.68 13.13 -13.15
C ALA A 137 2.29 14.18 -14.19
N LEU A 138 2.12 15.45 -13.77
CA LEU A 138 1.74 16.55 -14.67
C LEU A 138 2.77 16.83 -15.77
N GLY A 139 4.06 16.59 -15.49
CA GLY A 139 5.14 16.76 -16.46
C GLY A 139 5.44 15.51 -17.30
N ALA A 140 4.67 14.43 -17.13
CA ALA A 140 4.94 13.13 -17.74
C ALA A 140 3.94 12.75 -18.84
N ASP A 141 3.21 13.70 -19.42
CA ASP A 141 2.30 13.46 -20.54
C ASP A 141 2.99 12.68 -21.69
N GLY A 142 2.32 11.63 -22.18
CA GLY A 142 2.83 10.68 -23.16
C GLY A 142 3.89 9.69 -22.65
N ALA A 143 4.21 9.68 -21.35
CA ALA A 143 5.14 8.70 -20.79
C ALA A 143 4.49 7.32 -20.66
N MET A 144 5.28 6.27 -20.93
CA MET A 144 4.86 4.87 -20.79
C MET A 144 5.42 4.29 -19.49
N LEU A 145 4.52 3.85 -18.60
CA LEU A 145 4.86 3.27 -17.30
C LEU A 145 4.66 1.76 -17.33
N GLY A 146 5.70 0.98 -17.08
CA GLY A 146 5.57 -0.46 -16.90
C GLY A 146 4.77 -0.80 -15.65
N THR A 147 4.05 -1.93 -15.68
CA THR A 147 3.19 -2.40 -14.58
C THR A 147 3.71 -3.72 -13.99
N LEU A 148 3.14 -4.15 -12.87
CA LEU A 148 3.46 -5.47 -12.29
C LEU A 148 2.80 -6.63 -13.03
N LEU A 149 1.83 -6.38 -13.92
CA LEU A 149 1.13 -7.44 -14.65
C LEU A 149 2.08 -8.20 -15.58
N ASP A 150 2.80 -7.47 -16.43
CA ASP A 150 3.71 -8.02 -17.42
C ASP A 150 4.74 -6.94 -17.83
N PRO A 151 6.00 -7.28 -18.13
CA PRO A 151 7.01 -6.31 -18.57
C PRO A 151 6.63 -5.51 -19.82
N ALA A 152 5.74 -6.02 -20.67
CA ALA A 152 5.22 -5.33 -21.85
C ALA A 152 3.90 -4.57 -21.58
N ALA A 153 3.25 -4.79 -20.43
CA ALA A 153 2.05 -4.06 -20.06
C ALA A 153 2.41 -2.66 -19.55
N THR A 154 2.09 -1.65 -20.36
CA THR A 154 2.37 -0.24 -20.05
C THR A 154 1.10 0.60 -19.93
N ILE A 155 1.12 1.58 -19.04
CA ILE A 155 0.12 2.65 -18.95
C ILE A 155 0.72 3.92 -19.55
N GLU A 156 -0.01 4.53 -20.48
CA GLU A 156 0.29 5.89 -20.94
C GLU A 156 -0.22 6.90 -19.92
N VAL A 157 0.62 7.86 -19.58
CA VAL A 157 0.20 9.02 -18.79
C VAL A 157 -0.45 10.03 -19.74
N ASP A 158 -1.71 10.35 -19.49
CA ASP A 158 -2.52 11.35 -20.22
C ASP A 158 -3.03 12.37 -19.19
N VAL A 159 -2.56 13.62 -19.28
CA VAL A 159 -2.79 14.68 -18.27
C VAL A 159 -3.02 16.07 -18.85
#